data_AF-A0A815AQW1-F1
#
_entry.id   AF-A0A815AQW1-F1
#
_cell.length_a   1.000
_cell.length_b   1.000
_cell.length_c   1.000
_cell.angle_alpha   90.00
_cell.angle_beta   90.00
_cell.angle_gamma   90.00
#
_symmetry.space_group_name_H-M   'P 1'
#
loop_
_entity.id
_entity.type
_entity.pdbx_description
1 polymer ?
#
loop_
_entity_poly.entity_id
_entity_poly.type
_entity_poly.pdbx_seq_one_letter_code
_entity_poly.pdbx_strand_id
1 'polypeptide(L)'
;MVDFEAIFSLLRIILFAFITLVTFIYSIPIIFIRRFHRRNMILTLNICSVTICCSLYWTIFYIILEFNPLIIYKFMLDSCRFVLIFSTLITLQVPFSFVTASINRFCSVVYFNKNLFKTKQWVFICILFQWIFGILITLPVVLGIQPYCVTSQWVEIYRLIFIVIVPSIVFLIINILIYVTVRSLSHRIRPSSFSVTENNSRNIRQERISRRDIHLFRHMIIMFLIFVGGWTPLYALFAIQTQALANIILSECFTIWCQLAFLCDIIDLYLYNHEVRNYLKIIFCR
;
A
#
# COMPACT_ATOMS: atom_id res chain seq x y z
N MET A 1 7.45 23.26 30.91
CA MET A 1 6.30 23.18 29.98
C MET A 1 6.61 22.02 29.05
N VAL A 2 5.67 21.09 28.84
CA VAL A 2 5.91 19.98 27.92
C VAL A 2 5.69 20.51 26.51
N ASP A 3 6.73 20.53 25.68
CA ASP A 3 6.62 20.95 24.28
C ASP A 3 5.93 19.84 23.48
N PHE A 4 4.61 19.94 23.38
CA PHE A 4 3.78 18.98 22.65
C PHE A 4 4.25 18.79 21.20
N GLU A 5 4.72 19.84 20.55
CA GLU A 5 5.25 19.79 19.18
C GLU A 5 6.47 18.85 19.07
N ALA A 6 7.40 18.91 20.01
CA ALA A 6 8.56 18.02 20.06
C ALA A 6 8.15 16.56 20.28
N ILE A 7 7.14 16.31 21.11
CA ILE A 7 6.58 14.96 21.32
C ILE A 7 5.97 14.42 20.03
N PHE A 8 5.13 15.21 19.35
CA PHE A 8 4.53 14.82 18.07
C PHE A 8 5.60 14.54 17.02
N SER A 9 6.62 15.41 16.91
CA SER A 9 7.74 15.23 15.98
C SER A 9 8.52 13.93 16.23
N LEU A 10 8.91 13.69 17.49
CA LEU A 10 9.64 12.48 17.88
C LEU A 10 8.80 11.21 17.64
N LEU A 11 7.50 11.25 17.94
CA LEU A 11 6.60 10.13 17.73
C LEU A 11 6.48 9.78 16.23
N ARG A 12 6.41 10.78 15.34
CA ARG A 12 6.39 10.56 13.88
C ARG A 12 7.66 9.87 13.39
N ILE A 13 8.81 10.31 13.88
CA ILE A 13 10.12 9.73 13.53
C ILE A 13 10.18 8.27 14.00
N ILE A 14 9.82 8.01 15.26
CA ILE A 14 9.84 6.66 15.84
C ILE A 14 8.90 5.72 15.10
N LEU A 15 7.66 6.16 14.81
CA LEU A 15 6.69 5.34 14.11
C LEU A 15 7.13 4.99 12.69
N PHE A 16 7.61 5.95 11.90
CA PHE A 16 8.11 5.63 10.56
C PHE A 16 9.37 4.75 10.60
N ALA A 17 10.31 5.01 11.51
CA ALA A 17 11.48 4.15 11.68
C ALA A 17 11.09 2.72 12.08
N PHE A 18 10.08 2.57 12.94
CA PHE A 18 9.54 1.28 13.32
C PHE A 18 8.86 0.56 12.15
N ILE A 19 8.05 1.28 11.36
CA ILE A 19 7.45 0.74 10.12
C ILE A 19 8.54 0.24 9.18
N THR A 20 9.57 1.06 8.92
CA THR A 20 10.71 0.66 8.08
C THR A 20 11.36 -0.62 8.60
N LEU A 21 11.65 -0.69 9.90
CA LEU A 21 12.30 -1.84 10.52
C LEU A 21 11.46 -3.11 10.37
N VAL A 22 10.17 -3.05 10.71
CA VAL A 22 9.24 -4.20 10.61
C VAL A 22 9.10 -4.66 9.16
N THR A 23 8.91 -3.72 8.22
CA THR A 23 8.80 -4.06 6.79
C THR A 23 10.10 -4.64 6.24
N PHE A 24 11.25 -4.14 6.69
CA PHE A 24 12.56 -4.68 6.30
C PHE A 24 12.75 -6.12 6.79
N ILE A 25 12.50 -6.38 8.08
CA ILE A 25 12.56 -7.73 8.66
C ILE A 25 11.65 -8.70 7.89
N TYR A 26 10.44 -8.26 7.54
CA TYR A 26 9.50 -9.06 6.76
C TYR A 26 9.97 -9.33 5.31
N SER A 27 10.72 -8.42 4.72
CA SER A 27 11.22 -8.53 3.33
C SER A 27 12.41 -9.48 3.19
N ILE A 28 13.29 -9.55 4.19
CA ILE A 28 14.49 -10.42 4.21
C ILE A 28 14.19 -11.86 3.76
N PRO A 29 13.25 -12.60 4.39
CA PRO A 29 13.00 -13.98 4.00
C PRO A 29 12.54 -14.10 2.54
N ILE A 30 11.73 -13.15 2.06
CA ILE A 30 11.24 -13.17 0.66
C ILE A 30 12.39 -12.99 -0.34
N ILE A 31 13.38 -12.15 -0.02
CA ILE A 31 14.54 -11.89 -0.87
C ILE A 31 15.47 -13.11 -0.90
N PHE A 32 15.89 -13.59 0.27
CA PHE A 32 16.98 -14.58 0.36
C PHE A 32 16.53 -16.03 0.13
N ILE A 33 15.25 -16.35 0.33
CA ILE A 33 14.77 -17.74 0.25
C ILE A 33 14.11 -18.00 -1.10
N ARG A 34 14.80 -18.76 -1.95
CA ARG A 34 14.30 -19.14 -3.29
C ARG A 34 12.89 -19.73 -3.29
N ARG A 35 12.51 -20.47 -2.24
CA ARG A 35 11.15 -21.04 -2.09
C ARG A 35 10.06 -19.98 -2.09
N PHE A 36 10.36 -18.77 -1.61
CA PHE A 36 9.44 -17.65 -1.55
C PHE A 36 9.43 -16.81 -2.83
N HIS A 37 10.19 -17.14 -3.88
CA HIS A 37 10.14 -16.42 -5.17
C HIS A 37 8.92 -16.81 -6.03
N ARG A 38 7.74 -16.86 -5.41
CA ARG A 38 6.44 -17.06 -6.05
C ARG A 38 5.84 -15.70 -6.45
N ARG A 39 4.97 -15.68 -7.45
CA ARG A 39 4.35 -14.44 -7.99
C ARG A 39 3.76 -13.53 -6.92
N ASN A 40 2.94 -14.09 -6.02
CA ASN A 40 2.30 -13.33 -4.96
C ASN A 40 3.34 -12.71 -4.01
N MET A 41 4.41 -13.44 -3.69
CA MET A 41 5.48 -12.94 -2.83
C MET A 41 6.32 -11.86 -3.51
N ILE A 42 6.49 -11.91 -4.84
CA ILE A 42 7.14 -10.83 -5.59
C ILE A 42 6.30 -9.54 -5.51
N LEU A 43 4.97 -9.64 -5.61
CA LEU A 43 4.07 -8.49 -5.41
C LEU A 43 4.10 -7.99 -3.97
N THR A 44 4.11 -8.90 -2.99
CA THR A 44 4.30 -8.54 -1.58
C THR A 44 5.63 -7.83 -1.37
N LEU A 45 6.72 -8.29 -2.00
CA LEU A 45 8.02 -7.64 -1.95
C LEU A 45 7.97 -6.24 -2.58
N ASN A 46 7.22 -6.04 -3.66
CA ASN A 46 7.01 -4.71 -4.24
C ASN A 46 6.30 -3.77 -3.26
N ILE A 47 5.21 -4.22 -2.62
CA ILE A 47 4.51 -3.45 -1.57
C ILE A 47 5.51 -3.09 -0.46
N CYS A 48 6.29 -4.06 0.02
CA CYS A 48 7.26 -3.84 1.09
C CYS A 48 8.38 -2.87 0.66
N SER A 49 8.89 -2.99 -0.56
CA SER A 49 9.96 -2.12 -1.08
C SER A 49 9.48 -0.67 -1.19
N VAL A 50 8.27 -0.46 -1.71
CA VAL A 50 7.64 0.87 -1.78
C VAL A 50 7.40 1.43 -0.38
N THR A 51 6.92 0.61 0.56
CA THR A 51 6.74 1.04 1.95
C THR A 51 8.05 1.41 2.63
N ILE A 52 9.12 0.64 2.43
CA ILE A 52 10.45 0.95 2.94
C ILE A 52 10.93 2.28 2.37
N CYS A 53 10.84 2.48 1.05
CA CYS A 53 11.22 3.75 0.42
C CYS A 53 10.42 4.95 0.96
N CYS A 54 9.10 4.81 1.11
CA CYS A 54 8.22 5.86 1.61
C CYS A 54 8.53 6.19 3.09
N SER A 55 8.57 5.17 3.96
CA SER A 55 8.86 5.34 5.39
C SER A 55 10.26 5.85 5.66
N LEU A 56 11.29 5.39 4.92
CA LEU A 56 12.65 5.91 5.03
C LEU A 56 12.74 7.38 4.64
N TYR A 57 12.11 7.76 3.52
CA TYR A 57 12.08 9.15 3.10
C TYR A 57 11.47 10.04 4.19
N TRP A 58 10.29 9.70 4.70
CA TRP A 58 9.63 10.50 5.72
C TRP A 58 10.41 10.52 7.03
N THR A 59 11.04 9.40 7.42
CA THR A 59 11.93 9.34 8.59
C THR A 59 13.09 10.33 8.44
N ILE A 60 13.81 10.28 7.32
CA ILE A 60 14.95 11.18 7.05
C ILE A 60 14.47 12.63 6.99
N PHE A 61 13.35 12.89 6.32
CA PHE A 61 12.77 14.22 6.20
C PHE A 61 12.47 14.83 7.58
N TYR A 62 11.78 14.10 8.46
CA TYR A 62 11.44 14.59 9.80
C TYR A 62 12.67 14.72 10.71
N ILE A 63 13.66 13.83 10.60
CA ILE A 63 14.93 13.97 11.34
C ILE A 63 15.65 15.26 10.95
N ILE A 64 15.77 15.55 9.65
CA ILE A 64 16.45 16.77 9.20
C ILE A 64 15.65 18.01 9.64
N LEU A 65 14.32 17.95 9.57
CA LEU A 65 13.44 19.05 9.96
C LEU A 65 13.60 19.40 11.45
N GLU A 66 13.69 18.39 12.31
CA GLU A 66 13.80 18.55 13.76
C GLU A 66 15.20 18.99 14.19
N PHE A 67 16.25 18.30 13.72
CA PHE A 67 17.60 18.47 14.24
C PHE A 67 18.42 19.53 13.50
N ASN A 68 18.07 19.89 12.26
CA ASN A 68 18.83 20.84 11.44
C ASN A 68 17.93 21.73 10.55
N PRO A 69 17.04 22.55 11.14
CA PRO A 69 16.06 23.34 10.38
C PRO A 69 16.71 24.34 9.42
N LEU A 70 17.89 24.87 9.74
CA LEU A 70 18.62 25.80 8.85
C LEU A 70 19.12 25.11 7.56
N ILE A 71 19.56 23.85 7.66
CA ILE A 71 20.00 23.07 6.50
C ILE A 71 18.79 22.75 5.62
N ILE A 72 17.67 22.35 6.24
CA ILE A 72 16.46 22.04 5.47
C ILE A 72 15.89 23.29 4.81
N TYR A 73 15.93 24.46 5.46
CA TYR A 73 15.48 25.71 4.87
C TYR A 73 16.27 26.04 3.62
N LYS A 74 17.61 25.96 3.68
CA LYS A 74 18.48 26.19 2.53
C LYS A 74 18.27 25.14 1.43
N PHE A 75 18.18 23.87 1.79
CA PHE A 75 17.93 22.78 0.84
C PHE A 75 16.55 22.91 0.17
N MET A 76 15.52 23.30 0.91
CA MET A 76 14.19 23.55 0.39
C MET A 76 14.19 24.74 -0.56
N LEU A 77 14.91 25.83 -0.29
CA LEU A 77 14.99 26.96 -1.24
C LEU A 77 15.51 26.52 -2.62
N ASP A 78 16.53 25.67 -2.67
CA ASP A 78 17.16 25.25 -3.93
C ASP A 78 16.49 24.03 -4.58
N SER A 79 15.98 23.09 -3.77
CA SER A 79 15.52 21.77 -4.21
C SER A 79 14.05 21.49 -3.91
N CYS A 80 13.26 22.51 -3.56
CA CYS A 80 11.86 22.35 -3.15
C CYS A 80 11.03 21.47 -4.07
N ARG A 81 11.13 21.76 -5.38
CA ARG A 81 10.34 21.10 -6.40
C ARG A 81 10.65 19.62 -6.40
N PHE A 82 11.93 19.27 -6.35
CA PHE A 82 12.37 17.88 -6.27
C PHE A 82 11.83 17.21 -5.01
N VAL A 83 11.93 17.85 -3.85
CA VAL A 83 11.43 17.30 -2.57
C VAL A 83 9.93 17.03 -2.62
N LEU A 84 9.12 17.98 -3.11
CA LEU A 84 7.67 17.84 -3.20
C LEU A 84 7.21 16.84 -4.27
N ILE A 85 7.90 16.79 -5.42
CA ILE A 85 7.64 15.78 -6.46
C ILE A 85 7.97 14.40 -5.90
N PHE A 86 9.15 14.24 -5.30
CA PHE A 86 9.61 12.95 -4.82
C PHE A 86 8.74 12.45 -3.65
N SER A 87 8.38 13.32 -2.69
CA SER A 87 7.45 12.96 -1.60
C SER A 87 6.09 12.53 -2.14
N THR A 88 5.56 13.23 -3.14
CA THR A 88 4.28 12.87 -3.76
C THR A 88 4.37 11.54 -4.48
N LEU A 89 5.44 11.32 -5.26
CA LEU A 89 5.67 10.08 -5.99
C LEU A 89 5.72 8.87 -5.07
N ILE A 90 6.62 8.86 -4.08
CA ILE A 90 6.80 7.71 -3.20
C ILE A 90 5.53 7.42 -2.36
N THR A 91 4.81 8.48 -1.99
CA THR A 91 3.59 8.37 -1.19
C THR A 91 2.46 7.80 -2.05
N LEU A 92 2.36 8.22 -3.31
CA LEU A 92 1.43 7.68 -4.29
C LEU A 92 1.74 6.21 -4.63
N GLN A 93 3.01 5.80 -4.66
CA GLN A 93 3.36 4.41 -4.99
C GLN A 93 2.76 3.39 -3.98
N VAL A 94 2.55 3.78 -2.71
CA VAL A 94 2.03 2.89 -1.67
C VAL A 94 0.65 2.32 -2.06
N PRO A 95 -0.43 3.12 -2.22
CA PRO A 95 -1.73 2.60 -2.63
C PRO A 95 -1.70 1.91 -4.01
N PHE A 96 -0.92 2.43 -4.95
CA PHE A 96 -0.82 1.82 -6.28
C PHE A 96 -0.16 0.43 -6.25
N SER A 97 0.71 0.14 -5.29
CA SER A 97 1.24 -1.21 -5.10
C SER A 97 0.16 -2.23 -4.72
N PHE A 98 -0.82 -1.84 -3.91
CA PHE A 98 -1.99 -2.67 -3.57
C PHE A 98 -2.96 -2.83 -4.75
N VAL A 99 -3.16 -1.75 -5.53
CA VAL A 99 -3.95 -1.80 -6.76
C VAL A 99 -3.31 -2.77 -7.76
N THR A 100 -2.00 -2.68 -7.97
CA THR A 100 -1.24 -3.58 -8.85
C THR A 100 -1.37 -5.04 -8.44
N ALA A 101 -1.28 -5.33 -7.14
CA ALA A 101 -1.49 -6.68 -6.62
C ALA A 101 -2.92 -7.20 -6.92
N SER A 102 -3.93 -6.32 -6.80
CA SER A 102 -5.33 -6.61 -7.09
C SER A 102 -5.57 -6.85 -8.58
N ILE A 103 -5.00 -6.01 -9.46
CA ILE A 103 -5.06 -6.17 -10.93
C ILE A 103 -4.45 -7.53 -11.32
N ASN A 104 -3.26 -7.86 -10.82
CA ASN A 104 -2.62 -9.13 -11.14
C ASN A 104 -3.46 -10.34 -10.68
N ARG A 105 -4.07 -10.24 -9.48
CA ARG A 105 -5.00 -11.26 -8.98
C ARG A 105 -6.22 -11.37 -9.89
N PHE A 106 -6.84 -10.26 -10.25
CA PHE A 106 -7.98 -10.21 -11.15
C PHE A 106 -7.69 -10.87 -12.49
N CYS A 107 -6.59 -10.50 -13.15
CA CYS A 107 -6.18 -11.11 -14.40
C CYS A 107 -5.96 -12.62 -14.26
N SER A 108 -5.35 -13.06 -13.16
CA SER A 108 -5.11 -14.48 -12.88
C SER A 108 -6.40 -15.28 -12.64
N VAL A 109 -7.41 -14.68 -12.01
CA VAL A 109 -8.69 -15.35 -11.67
C VAL A 109 -9.65 -15.35 -12.85
N VAL A 110 -9.88 -14.20 -13.49
CA VAL A 110 -10.83 -14.05 -14.59
C VAL A 110 -10.34 -14.78 -15.84
N TYR A 111 -9.07 -14.60 -16.19
CA TYR A 111 -8.47 -15.22 -17.37
C TYR A 111 -7.69 -16.48 -17.01
N PHE A 112 -8.31 -17.39 -16.24
CA PHE A 112 -7.68 -18.60 -15.74
C PHE A 112 -7.11 -19.52 -16.85
N ASN A 113 -7.61 -19.44 -18.09
CA ASN A 113 -7.12 -20.21 -19.22
C ASN A 113 -5.88 -19.61 -19.91
N LYS A 114 -5.52 -18.36 -19.61
CA LYS A 114 -4.39 -17.68 -20.25
C LYS A 114 -3.14 -17.83 -19.39
N ASN A 115 -2.16 -18.58 -19.88
CA ASN A 115 -0.90 -18.83 -19.16
C ASN A 115 -0.06 -17.56 -18.95
N LEU A 116 -0.22 -16.55 -19.82
CA LEU A 116 0.50 -15.28 -19.74
C LEU A 116 0.36 -14.61 -18.36
N PHE A 117 -0.86 -14.50 -17.83
CA PHE A 117 -1.14 -13.92 -16.51
C PHE A 117 -0.61 -14.77 -15.34
N LYS A 118 -0.18 -16.01 -15.62
CA LYS A 118 0.39 -16.93 -14.64
C LYS A 118 1.91 -16.90 -14.57
N THR A 119 2.56 -16.08 -15.39
CA THR A 119 4.03 -15.97 -15.44
C THR A 119 4.57 -14.95 -14.44
N LYS A 120 5.86 -15.07 -14.09
CA LYS A 120 6.59 -14.04 -13.31
C LYS A 120 6.83 -12.78 -14.13
N GLN A 121 7.01 -12.92 -15.45
CA GLN A 121 7.21 -11.80 -16.38
C GLN A 121 6.03 -10.83 -16.33
N TRP A 122 4.80 -11.35 -16.29
CA TRP A 122 3.60 -10.52 -16.13
C TRP A 122 3.62 -9.69 -14.84
N VAL A 123 4.07 -10.26 -13.72
CA VAL A 123 4.22 -9.54 -12.45
C VAL A 123 5.20 -8.36 -12.59
N PHE A 124 6.35 -8.57 -13.23
CA PHE A 124 7.32 -7.49 -13.47
C PHE A 124 6.77 -6.41 -14.39
N ILE A 125 6.00 -6.77 -15.42
CA ILE A 125 5.32 -5.81 -16.30
C ILE A 125 4.32 -4.96 -15.49
N CYS A 126 3.53 -5.59 -14.60
CA CYS A 126 2.62 -4.86 -13.72
C CYS A 126 3.35 -3.88 -12.80
N ILE A 127 4.48 -4.29 -12.20
CA ILE A 127 5.30 -3.42 -11.34
C ILE A 127 5.89 -2.27 -12.17
N LEU A 128 6.45 -2.54 -13.34
CA LEU A 128 6.99 -1.50 -14.20
C LEU A 128 5.93 -0.46 -14.59
N PHE A 129 4.73 -0.94 -14.96
CA PHE A 129 3.61 -0.06 -15.31
C PHE A 129 3.15 0.80 -14.12
N GLN A 130 3.13 0.24 -12.91
CA GLN A 130 2.84 0.97 -11.67
C GLN A 130 3.80 2.18 -11.49
N TRP A 131 5.10 1.95 -11.67
CA TRP A 131 6.10 3.00 -11.52
C TRP A 131 5.97 4.08 -12.59
N ILE A 132 5.84 3.68 -13.86
CA ILE A 132 5.63 4.63 -14.97
C ILE A 132 4.37 5.47 -14.74
N PHE A 133 3.26 4.81 -14.38
CA PHE A 133 1.99 5.49 -14.13
C PHE A 133 2.08 6.47 -12.96
N GLY A 134 2.73 6.09 -11.86
CA GLY A 134 2.90 6.99 -10.72
C GLY A 134 3.81 8.19 -11.03
N ILE A 135 4.85 8.02 -11.85
CA ILE A 135 5.66 9.14 -12.34
C ILE A 135 4.79 10.09 -13.16
N LEU A 136 4.01 9.57 -14.12
CA LEU A 136 3.13 10.38 -14.97
C LEU A 136 2.09 11.16 -14.17
N ILE A 137 1.47 10.54 -13.17
CA ILE A 137 0.51 11.21 -12.26
C ILE A 137 1.20 12.28 -11.40
N THR A 138 2.47 12.15 -11.10
CA THR A 138 3.15 13.13 -10.24
C THR A 138 3.57 14.38 -11.03
N LEU A 139 3.76 14.30 -12.35
CA LEU A 139 4.22 15.42 -13.17
C LEU A 139 3.37 16.70 -13.08
N PRO A 140 2.03 16.65 -13.08
CA PRO A 140 1.21 17.85 -12.93
C PRO A 140 1.52 18.66 -11.67
N VAL A 141 1.94 18.02 -10.57
CA VAL A 141 2.25 18.68 -9.30
C VAL A 141 3.28 19.79 -9.47
N VAL A 142 4.23 19.66 -10.42
CA VAL A 142 5.25 20.66 -10.72
C VAL A 142 4.65 22.03 -11.05
N LEU A 143 3.49 22.05 -11.72
CA LEU A 143 2.82 23.28 -12.15
C LEU A 143 2.18 24.04 -10.99
N GLY A 144 1.94 23.39 -9.85
CA GLY A 144 1.27 23.98 -8.70
C GLY A 144 2.21 24.35 -7.55
N ILE A 145 3.52 24.23 -7.74
CA ILE A 145 4.51 24.62 -6.73
C ILE A 145 4.85 26.11 -6.89
N GLN A 146 4.49 26.90 -5.88
CA GLN A 146 4.70 28.34 -5.83
C GLN A 146 6.12 28.69 -5.34
N PRO A 147 6.57 29.96 -5.49
CA PRO A 147 7.75 30.46 -4.80
C PRO A 147 7.62 30.20 -3.29
N TYR A 148 8.72 29.90 -2.60
CA TYR A 148 8.74 29.57 -1.16
C TYR A 148 8.13 28.22 -0.75
N CYS A 149 8.10 27.22 -1.65
CA CYS A 149 7.69 25.86 -1.31
C CYS A 149 6.23 25.65 -0.91
N VAL A 150 5.35 26.60 -1.25
CA VAL A 150 3.92 26.48 -0.98
C VAL A 150 3.27 25.75 -2.15
N THR A 151 2.41 24.77 -1.85
CA THR A 151 1.58 24.09 -2.85
C THR A 151 0.27 24.83 -3.06
N SER A 152 -0.16 24.96 -4.31
CA SER A 152 -1.48 25.51 -4.62
C SER A 152 -2.60 24.58 -4.14
N GLN A 153 -3.77 25.14 -3.83
CA GLN A 153 -4.92 24.38 -3.36
C GLN A 153 -5.29 23.20 -4.27
N TRP A 154 -5.25 23.42 -5.59
CA TRP A 154 -5.62 22.39 -6.54
C TRP A 154 -4.67 21.18 -6.47
N VAL A 155 -3.41 21.36 -6.05
CA VAL A 155 -2.45 20.26 -5.84
C VAL A 155 -2.86 19.41 -4.65
N GLU A 156 -3.35 20.00 -3.56
CA GLU A 156 -3.82 19.23 -2.40
C GLU A 156 -5.09 18.44 -2.73
N ILE A 157 -6.03 19.04 -3.47
CA ILE A 157 -7.20 18.33 -4.01
C ILE A 157 -6.75 17.21 -4.96
N TYR A 158 -5.78 17.48 -5.83
CA TYR A 158 -5.21 16.50 -6.76
C TYR A 158 -4.58 15.31 -6.02
N ARG A 159 -3.81 15.58 -4.96
CA ARG A 159 -3.22 14.55 -4.09
C ARG A 159 -4.29 13.71 -3.42
N LEU A 160 -5.33 14.31 -2.84
CA LEU A 160 -6.46 13.57 -2.27
C LEU A 160 -7.10 12.63 -3.31
N ILE A 161 -7.35 13.13 -4.52
CA ILE A 161 -7.96 12.34 -5.60
C ILE A 161 -7.07 11.16 -5.96
N PHE A 162 -5.78 11.37 -6.23
CA PHE A 162 -4.93 10.33 -6.80
C PHE A 162 -4.24 9.43 -5.76
N ILE A 163 -4.02 9.89 -4.54
CA ILE A 163 -3.45 9.07 -3.45
C ILE A 163 -4.55 8.27 -2.75
N VAL A 164 -5.76 8.84 -2.60
CA VAL A 164 -6.84 8.20 -1.84
C VAL A 164 -7.98 7.74 -2.74
N ILE A 165 -8.67 8.65 -3.44
CA ILE A 165 -9.96 8.34 -4.08
C ILE A 165 -9.83 7.35 -5.26
N VAL A 166 -8.95 7.64 -6.22
CA VAL A 166 -8.74 6.82 -7.42
C VAL A 166 -8.29 5.40 -7.08
N PRO A 167 -7.19 5.18 -6.32
CA PRO A 167 -6.79 3.82 -5.97
C PRO A 167 -7.86 3.10 -5.17
N SER A 168 -8.65 3.83 -4.37
CA SER A 168 -9.77 3.28 -3.62
C SER A 168 -10.90 2.74 -4.49
N ILE A 169 -11.36 3.54 -5.44
CA ILE A 169 -12.40 3.14 -6.39
C ILE A 169 -11.92 1.96 -7.23
N VAL A 170 -10.70 2.04 -7.77
CA VAL A 170 -10.12 0.99 -8.61
C VAL A 170 -9.98 -0.31 -7.82
N PHE A 171 -9.43 -0.26 -6.60
CA PHE A 171 -9.29 -1.41 -5.73
C PHE A 171 -10.65 -2.06 -5.42
N LEU A 172 -11.66 -1.26 -5.06
CA LEU A 172 -13.00 -1.74 -4.74
C LEU A 172 -13.65 -2.43 -5.95
N ILE A 173 -13.65 -1.77 -7.12
CA ILE A 173 -14.23 -2.32 -8.35
C ILE A 173 -13.57 -3.66 -8.70
N ILE A 174 -12.24 -3.72 -8.69
CA ILE A 174 -11.50 -4.95 -9.02
C ILE A 174 -11.86 -6.07 -8.05
N ASN A 175 -11.91 -5.78 -6.74
CA ASN A 175 -12.23 -6.80 -5.74
C ASN A 175 -13.67 -7.30 -5.86
N ILE A 176 -14.63 -6.42 -6.12
CA ILE A 176 -16.02 -6.81 -6.41
C ILE A 176 -16.06 -7.73 -7.64
N LEU A 177 -15.35 -7.39 -8.71
CA LEU A 177 -15.33 -8.22 -9.91
C LEU A 177 -14.69 -9.61 -9.66
N ILE A 178 -13.62 -9.66 -8.85
CA ILE A 178 -13.02 -10.93 -8.40
C ILE A 178 -14.06 -11.75 -7.64
N TYR A 179 -14.75 -11.14 -6.68
CA TYR A 179 -15.75 -11.81 -5.86
C TYR A 179 -16.91 -12.38 -6.69
N VAL A 180 -17.48 -11.57 -7.59
CA VAL A 180 -18.56 -11.99 -8.50
C VAL A 180 -18.09 -13.15 -9.38
N THR A 181 -16.86 -13.08 -9.91
CA THR A 181 -16.30 -14.14 -10.75
C THR A 181 -16.11 -15.44 -9.97
N VAL A 182 -15.50 -15.38 -8.78
CA VAL A 182 -15.29 -16.56 -7.92
C VAL A 182 -16.62 -17.19 -7.51
N ARG A 183 -17.63 -16.38 -7.19
CA ARG A 183 -18.98 -16.85 -6.85
C ARG A 183 -19.65 -17.52 -8.05
N SER A 184 -19.59 -16.92 -9.23
CA SER A 184 -20.13 -17.50 -10.47
C SER A 184 -19.48 -18.84 -10.82
N LEU A 185 -18.15 -18.93 -10.72
CA LEU A 185 -17.39 -20.16 -10.94
C LEU A 185 -17.73 -21.25 -9.90
N SER A 186 -17.98 -20.85 -8.65
CA SER A 186 -18.39 -21.77 -7.58
C SER A 186 -19.81 -22.32 -7.81
N HIS A 187 -20.74 -21.51 -8.33
CA HIS A 187 -22.12 -21.95 -8.62
C HIS A 187 -22.22 -22.85 -9.85
N ARG A 188 -21.45 -22.59 -10.93
CA ARG A 188 -21.49 -23.37 -12.17
C ARG A 188 -21.02 -24.83 -12.04
N ILE A 189 -20.32 -25.16 -10.94
CA ILE A 189 -19.68 -26.48 -10.74
C ILE A 189 -20.29 -27.20 -9.54
N ARG A 190 -21.47 -26.81 -9.05
CA ARG A 190 -22.33 -27.74 -8.32
C ARG A 190 -22.82 -28.76 -9.36
N PRO A 191 -22.31 -30.01 -9.38
CA PRO A 191 -22.83 -30.99 -10.30
C PRO A 191 -24.25 -31.28 -9.82
N SER A 192 -25.19 -31.18 -10.74
CA SER A 192 -26.22 -32.20 -10.86
C SER A 192 -25.66 -33.54 -10.39
N SER A 193 -26.27 -34.09 -9.34
CA SER A 193 -26.12 -35.47 -8.90
C SER A 193 -25.99 -36.44 -10.08
N PHE A 194 -25.24 -37.52 -9.87
CA PHE A 194 -24.98 -38.67 -10.77
C PHE A 194 -23.62 -38.70 -11.51
N SER A 195 -22.54 -38.88 -10.76
CA SER A 195 -21.49 -39.88 -11.10
C SER A 195 -20.51 -39.98 -9.93
N VAL A 196 -20.83 -40.92 -9.04
CA VAL A 196 -20.15 -41.20 -7.78
C VAL A 196 -19.00 -42.15 -8.06
N THR A 197 -17.77 -41.65 -8.21
CA THR A 197 -16.55 -42.30 -7.65
C THR A 197 -15.26 -41.50 -7.91
N GLU A 198 -15.08 -40.82 -9.05
CA GLU A 198 -13.86 -40.01 -9.30
C GLU A 198 -14.01 -38.51 -8.94
N ASN A 199 -15.24 -38.02 -8.81
CA ASN A 199 -15.53 -36.58 -8.60
C ASN A 199 -15.33 -36.08 -7.16
N ASN A 200 -15.17 -36.97 -6.16
CA ASN A 200 -15.02 -36.54 -4.76
C ASN A 200 -13.71 -35.77 -4.52
N SER A 201 -12.60 -36.16 -5.17
CA SER A 201 -11.32 -35.46 -5.00
C SER A 201 -11.32 -34.06 -5.63
N ARG A 202 -11.98 -33.88 -6.79
CA ARG A 202 -12.12 -32.60 -7.48
C ARG A 202 -13.07 -31.66 -6.74
N ASN A 203 -14.21 -32.15 -6.26
CA ASN A 203 -15.17 -31.35 -5.49
C ASN A 203 -14.57 -30.83 -4.17
N ILE A 204 -13.83 -31.67 -3.43
CA ILE A 204 -13.14 -31.25 -2.19
C ILE A 204 -12.04 -30.21 -2.47
N ARG A 205 -11.30 -30.36 -3.58
CA ARG A 205 -10.25 -29.39 -3.98
C ARG A 205 -10.86 -28.04 -4.36
N GLN A 206 -12.00 -28.05 -5.06
CA GLN A 206 -12.72 -26.86 -5.50
C GLN A 206 -13.33 -26.07 -4.32
N GLU A 207 -13.94 -26.77 -3.36
CA GLU A 207 -14.53 -26.14 -2.16
C GLU A 207 -13.44 -25.48 -1.29
N ARG A 208 -12.26 -26.11 -1.18
CA ARG A 208 -11.08 -25.51 -0.52
C ARG A 208 -10.55 -24.27 -1.25
N ILE A 209 -10.62 -24.22 -2.58
CA ILE A 209 -10.21 -23.04 -3.37
C ILE A 209 -11.18 -21.88 -3.11
N SER A 210 -12.50 -22.14 -3.17
CA SER A 210 -13.53 -21.13 -2.91
C SER A 210 -13.41 -20.52 -1.50
N ARG A 211 -13.21 -21.33 -0.44
CA ARG A 211 -13.01 -20.83 0.92
C ARG A 211 -11.75 -19.97 1.07
N ARG A 212 -10.64 -20.37 0.44
CA ARG A 212 -9.37 -19.60 0.47
C ARG A 212 -9.55 -18.24 -0.20
N ASP A 213 -10.24 -18.19 -1.34
CA ASP A 213 -10.45 -16.94 -2.07
C ASP A 213 -11.38 -15.97 -1.35
N ILE A 214 -12.41 -16.49 -0.67
CA ILE A 214 -13.30 -15.69 0.19
C ILE A 214 -12.53 -15.13 1.40
N HIS A 215 -11.71 -15.94 2.05
CA HIS A 215 -10.85 -15.47 3.15
C HIS A 215 -9.90 -14.36 2.68
N LEU A 216 -9.31 -14.52 1.50
CA LEU A 216 -8.40 -13.51 0.92
C LEU A 216 -9.14 -12.23 0.52
N PHE A 217 -10.36 -12.34 0.02
CA PHE A 217 -11.21 -11.18 -0.24
C PHE A 217 -11.55 -10.40 1.04
N ARG A 218 -11.90 -11.09 2.13
CA ARG A 218 -12.16 -10.43 3.43
C ARG A 218 -10.94 -9.67 3.94
N HIS A 219 -9.78 -10.30 3.92
CA HIS A 219 -8.52 -9.66 4.30
C HIS A 219 -8.22 -8.43 3.44
N MET A 220 -8.37 -8.54 2.12
CA MET A 220 -8.19 -7.41 1.22
C MET A 220 -9.14 -6.24 1.49
N ILE A 221 -10.40 -6.50 1.87
CA ILE A 221 -11.33 -5.44 2.29
C ILE A 221 -10.86 -4.78 3.59
N ILE A 222 -10.42 -5.56 4.58
CA ILE A 222 -9.96 -5.03 5.87
C ILE A 222 -8.77 -4.09 5.67
N MET A 223 -7.72 -4.56 4.97
CA MET A 223 -6.57 -3.75 4.55
C MET A 223 -7.02 -2.44 3.89
N PHE A 224 -7.99 -2.55 2.99
CA PHE A 224 -8.48 -1.40 2.26
C PHE A 224 -9.24 -0.39 3.14
N LEU A 225 -10.06 -0.86 4.09
CA LEU A 225 -10.75 0.01 5.04
C LEU A 225 -9.77 0.71 5.99
N ILE A 226 -8.72 0.02 6.42
CA ILE A 226 -7.64 0.60 7.22
C ILE A 226 -6.94 1.70 6.43
N PHE A 227 -6.57 1.43 5.17
CA PHE A 227 -5.95 2.42 4.29
C PHE A 227 -6.84 3.66 4.11
N VAL A 228 -8.10 3.50 3.69
CA VAL A 228 -9.02 4.63 3.46
C VAL A 228 -9.26 5.40 4.75
N GLY A 229 -9.56 4.72 5.84
CA GLY A 229 -9.81 5.35 7.14
C GLY A 229 -8.59 6.07 7.72
N GLY A 230 -7.39 5.57 7.44
CA GLY A 230 -6.12 6.15 7.87
C GLY A 230 -5.71 7.39 7.10
N TRP A 231 -5.82 7.32 5.76
CA TRP A 231 -5.25 8.32 4.86
C TRP A 231 -6.22 9.44 4.52
N THR A 232 -7.52 9.16 4.42
CA THR A 232 -8.53 10.17 4.05
C THR A 232 -8.55 11.37 4.98
N PRO A 233 -8.54 11.23 6.32
CA PRO A 233 -8.62 12.39 7.21
C PRO A 233 -7.50 13.41 6.98
N LEU A 234 -6.26 12.94 6.78
CA LEU A 234 -5.11 13.80 6.54
C LEU A 234 -5.23 14.56 5.21
N TYR A 235 -5.54 13.87 4.11
CA TYR A 235 -5.63 14.52 2.80
C TYR A 235 -6.90 15.35 2.63
N ALA A 236 -8.00 14.97 3.28
CA ALA A 236 -9.21 15.78 3.33
C ALA A 236 -8.98 17.08 4.10
N LEU A 237 -8.23 17.01 5.22
CA LEU A 237 -7.84 18.19 5.98
C LEU A 237 -7.07 19.18 5.09
N PHE A 238 -6.03 18.72 4.39
CA PHE A 238 -5.24 19.57 3.48
C PHE A 238 -6.04 20.10 2.28
N ALA A 239 -7.02 19.34 1.77
CA ALA A 239 -7.88 19.80 0.67
C ALA A 239 -8.90 20.87 1.10
N ILE A 240 -9.39 20.82 2.34
CA ILE A 240 -10.44 21.71 2.88
C ILE A 240 -9.84 23.01 3.44
N GLN A 241 -8.65 22.96 4.07
CA GLN A 241 -8.11 24.08 4.86
C GLN A 241 -7.39 25.17 4.05
N THR A 242 -8.08 25.75 3.08
CA THR A 242 -7.63 26.99 2.44
C THR A 242 -8.09 28.29 3.10
N GLN A 243 -8.83 28.28 4.22
CA GLN A 243 -9.36 29.55 4.77
C GLN A 243 -9.34 29.78 6.29
N ALA A 244 -9.01 28.82 7.16
CA ALA A 244 -8.90 29.13 8.60
C ALA A 244 -8.04 28.10 9.32
N LEU A 245 -7.02 28.61 10.04
CA LEU A 245 -6.28 27.97 11.14
C LEU A 245 -6.62 26.49 11.34
N ALA A 246 -5.95 25.65 10.56
CA ALA A 246 -5.79 24.28 10.95
C ALA A 246 -5.18 24.27 12.34
N ASN A 247 -5.88 23.71 13.31
CA ASN A 247 -5.26 23.44 14.59
C ASN A 247 -4.08 22.51 14.29
N ILE A 248 -2.85 22.99 14.47
CA ILE A 248 -1.61 22.26 14.18
C ILE A 248 -1.70 20.86 14.81
N ILE A 249 -2.23 20.81 16.03
CA ILE A 249 -2.49 19.57 16.79
C ILE A 249 -3.37 18.59 16.02
N LEU A 250 -4.42 19.06 15.33
CA LEU A 250 -5.31 18.18 14.55
C LEU A 250 -4.58 17.59 13.33
N SER A 251 -3.76 18.38 12.64
CA SER A 251 -2.94 17.90 11.52
C SER A 251 -1.94 16.83 12.00
N GLU A 252 -1.27 17.09 13.12
CA GLU A 252 -0.35 16.15 13.76
C GLU A 252 -1.04 14.84 14.17
N CYS A 253 -2.23 14.92 14.79
CA CYS A 253 -3.05 13.76 15.12
C CYS A 253 -3.40 12.93 13.89
N PHE A 254 -3.81 13.56 12.78
CA PHE A 254 -4.11 12.84 11.54
C PHE A 254 -2.87 12.28 10.86
N THR A 255 -1.71 12.92 10.99
CA THR A 255 -0.44 12.35 10.53
C THR A 255 -0.10 11.07 11.29
N ILE A 256 -0.22 11.06 12.62
CA ILE A 256 0.00 9.85 13.42
C ILE A 256 -1.04 8.78 13.09
N TRP A 257 -2.31 9.15 12.94
CA TRP A 257 -3.36 8.22 12.56
C TRP A 257 -3.07 7.53 11.22
N CYS A 258 -2.59 8.29 10.23
CA CYS A 258 -2.13 7.77 8.95
C CYS A 258 -0.96 6.79 9.11
N GLN A 259 0.03 7.11 9.95
CA GLN A 259 1.16 6.21 10.25
C GLN A 259 0.72 4.92 10.94
N LEU A 260 -0.22 5.00 11.90
CA LEU A 260 -0.77 3.83 12.57
C LEU A 260 -1.54 2.93 11.60
N ALA A 261 -2.33 3.52 10.71
CA ALA A 261 -2.98 2.75 9.64
C ALA A 261 -1.95 2.07 8.74
N PHE A 262 -0.87 2.78 8.38
CA PHE A 262 0.20 2.21 7.57
C PHE A 262 0.94 1.07 8.27
N LEU A 263 1.15 1.17 9.58
CA LEU A 263 1.69 0.10 10.41
C LEU A 263 0.74 -1.11 10.46
N CYS A 264 -0.56 -0.88 10.65
CA CYS A 264 -1.59 -1.92 10.63
C CYS A 264 -1.61 -2.68 9.31
N ASP A 265 -1.48 -1.99 8.17
CA ASP A 265 -1.40 -2.63 6.85
C ASP A 265 -0.20 -3.58 6.74
N ILE A 266 0.96 -3.19 7.27
CA ILE A 266 2.17 -4.04 7.27
C ILE A 266 2.03 -5.23 8.24
N ILE A 267 1.46 -5.01 9.42
CA ILE A 267 1.20 -6.08 10.39
C ILE A 267 0.22 -7.09 9.80
N ASP A 268 -0.87 -6.65 9.18
CA ASP A 268 -1.87 -7.54 8.59
C ASP A 268 -1.29 -8.32 7.40
N LEU A 269 -0.46 -7.68 6.56
CA LEU A 269 0.30 -8.36 5.50
C LEU A 269 1.20 -9.49 6.05
N TYR A 270 1.86 -9.26 7.20
CA TYR A 270 2.65 -10.28 7.88
C TYR A 270 1.79 -11.40 8.46
N LEU A 271 0.70 -11.06 9.15
CA LEU A 271 -0.20 -12.02 9.80
C LEU A 271 -0.84 -12.97 8.79
N TYR A 272 -1.19 -12.46 7.61
CA TYR A 272 -1.82 -13.22 6.55
C TYR A 272 -0.85 -14.17 5.82
N ASN A 273 0.45 -13.86 5.81
CA ASN A 273 1.45 -14.68 5.14
C ASN A 273 1.94 -15.84 6.02
N HIS A 274 1.16 -16.92 6.05
CA HIS A 274 1.46 -18.11 6.84
C HIS A 274 2.85 -18.72 6.57
N GLU A 275 3.32 -18.73 5.31
CA GLU A 275 4.62 -19.30 4.95
C GLU A 275 5.77 -18.48 5.57
N VAL A 276 5.73 -17.16 5.46
CA VAL A 276 6.75 -16.26 6.03
C VAL A 276 6.67 -16.21 7.56
N ARG A 277 5.47 -16.19 8.12
CA ARG A 277 5.25 -16.20 9.58
C ARG A 277 5.84 -17.46 10.23
N ASN A 278 5.60 -18.63 9.66
CA ASN A 278 6.17 -19.87 10.21
C ASN A 278 7.69 -19.88 10.13
N TYR A 279 8.25 -19.33 9.06
CA TYR A 279 9.70 -19.22 8.92
C TYR A 279 10.31 -18.26 9.96
N LEU A 280 9.73 -17.08 10.15
CA LEU A 280 10.21 -16.12 11.15
C LEU A 280 10.06 -16.65 12.58
N LYS A 281 8.98 -17.40 12.89
CA LYS A 281 8.86 -18.11 14.17
C LYS A 281 9.99 -19.11 14.41
N ILE A 282 10.40 -19.86 13.38
CA ILE A 282 11.51 -20.82 13.50
C ILE A 282 12.85 -20.12 13.77
N ILE A 283 13.05 -18.91 13.23
CA ILE A 283 14.28 -18.13 13.45
C ILE A 283 14.31 -17.48 14.84
N PHE A 284 13.21 -16.82 15.23
CA PHE A 284 13.18 -16.02 16.46
C PHE A 284 12.83 -16.81 17.73
N CYS A 285 12.22 -17.99 17.60
CA CYS A 285 11.87 -18.86 18.73
C CYS A 285 12.79 -20.08 18.87
N ARG A 286 13.92 -20.11 18.15
CA ARG A 286 15.05 -21.01 18.40
C ARG A 286 16.10 -20.27 19.20
#